data_AF-A0A955YDC2-F1
#
_entry.id   AF-A0A955YDC2-F1
#
_cell.length_a   1.000
_cell.length_b   1.000
_cell.length_c   1.000
_cell.angle_alpha   90.00
_cell.angle_beta   90.00
_cell.angle_gamma   90.00
#
_symmetry.space_group_name_H-M   'P 1'
#
loop_
_entity.id
_entity.type
_entity.pdbx_description
1 polymer ?
#
loop_
_entity_poly.entity_id
_entity_poly.type
_entity_poly.pdbx_seq_one_letter_code
_entity_poly.pdbx_strand_id
1 'polypeptide(L)'
;MHVLMLTSKQRQIVAGYEARYADVERRFNAGQAMVVASPVQRGLFTAFTWLSPPVWPYRVFGDTEAALQWLRAHWADVTHDYPTGPRWMGRLRGDQDRTRAG
;
A
#
# COMPACT_ATOMS: atom_id res chain seq x y z
N MET A 1 1.50 10.94 25.23
CA MET A 1 1.51 10.57 23.80
C MET A 1 2.47 9.40 23.63
N HIS A 2 1.97 8.16 23.66
CA HIS A 2 2.82 6.96 23.53
C HIS A 2 3.11 6.72 22.05
N VAL A 3 4.33 7.03 21.62
CA VAL A 3 4.84 6.56 20.33
C VAL A 3 5.04 5.04 20.48
N LEU A 4 4.27 4.25 19.73
CA LEU A 4 4.50 2.81 19.59
C LEU A 4 5.87 2.60 18.93
N MET A 5 6.93 2.56 19.72
CA MET A 5 8.26 2.24 19.23
C MET A 5 8.29 0.75 18.87
N LEU A 6 8.17 0.46 17.59
CA LEU A 6 8.44 -0.86 17.04
C LEU A 6 9.85 -1.28 17.48
N THR A 7 9.95 -2.42 18.14
CA THR A 7 11.23 -3.05 18.48
C THR A 7 12.03 -3.31 17.20
N SER A 8 13.36 -3.41 17.29
CA SER A 8 14.21 -3.70 16.12
C SER A 8 13.77 -4.97 15.37
N LYS A 9 13.30 -5.98 16.11
CA LYS A 9 12.74 -7.21 15.55
C LYS A 9 11.44 -6.96 14.78
N GLN A 10 10.54 -6.12 15.30
CA GLN A 10 9.31 -5.75 14.60
C GLN A 10 9.60 -4.92 13.34
N ARG A 11 10.55 -3.99 13.39
CA ARG A 11 10.98 -3.24 12.20
C ARG A 11 11.55 -4.16 11.12
N GLN A 12 12.37 -5.13 11.51
CA GLN A 12 12.92 -6.13 10.59
C GLN A 12 11.84 -7.03 9.99
N ILE A 13 10.83 -7.41 10.79
CA ILE A 13 9.68 -8.19 10.30
C ILE A 13 8.87 -7.37 9.29
N VAL A 14 8.56 -6.10 9.60
CA VAL A 14 7.81 -5.22 8.70
C VAL A 14 8.59 -5.00 7.39
N ALA A 15 9.87 -4.66 7.47
CA ALA A 15 10.73 -4.50 6.28
C ALA A 15 10.84 -5.81 5.47
N GLY A 16 10.90 -6.96 6.14
CA GLY A 16 10.92 -8.27 5.49
C GLY A 16 9.58 -8.63 4.82
N TYR A 17 8.45 -8.17 5.36
CA TYR A 17 7.14 -8.29 4.73
C TYR A 17 7.04 -7.39 3.50
N GLU A 18 7.38 -6.11 3.62
CA GLU A 18 7.38 -5.16 2.49
C GLU A 18 8.27 -5.67 1.34
N ALA A 19 9.48 -6.15 1.65
CA ALA A 19 10.39 -6.71 0.63
C ALA A 19 9.83 -7.95 -0.09
N ARG A 20 9.06 -8.80 0.62
CA ARG A 20 8.45 -10.01 0.02
C ARG A 20 7.25 -9.72 -0.86
N TYR A 21 6.55 -8.61 -0.60
CA TYR A 21 5.34 -8.25 -1.33
C TYR A 21 5.56 -7.14 -2.36
N ALA A 22 6.73 -6.52 -2.39
CA ALA A 22 7.06 -5.44 -3.32
C ALA A 22 6.74 -5.76 -4.80
N ASP A 23 7.02 -6.97 -5.26
CA ASP A 23 6.70 -7.37 -6.65
C ASP A 23 5.19 -7.50 -6.90
N VAL A 24 4.44 -7.97 -5.90
CA VAL A 24 2.98 -8.01 -5.95
C VAL A 24 2.41 -6.59 -5.92
N GLU A 25 2.92 -5.75 -5.04
CA GLU A 25 2.46 -4.36 -4.91
C GLU A 25 2.75 -3.57 -6.18
N ARG A 26 3.95 -3.67 -6.77
CA ARG A 26 4.24 -3.04 -8.07
C ARG A 26 3.30 -3.49 -9.18
N ARG A 27 2.89 -4.76 -9.16
CA ARG A 27 2.11 -5.36 -10.24
C ARG A 27 0.61 -5.14 -10.10
N PHE A 28 0.10 -5.03 -8.87
CA PHE A 28 -1.34 -5.03 -8.58
C PHE A 28 -1.83 -3.77 -7.85
N ASN A 29 -0.93 -2.86 -7.43
CA ASN A 29 -1.30 -1.60 -6.78
C ASN A 29 -1.14 -0.43 -7.75
N ALA A 30 -2.26 0.03 -8.32
CA ALA A 30 -2.31 1.21 -9.20
C ALA A 30 -2.03 2.53 -8.46
N GLY A 31 -2.16 2.54 -7.13
CA GLY A 31 -1.84 3.67 -6.28
C GLY A 31 -2.61 3.66 -4.96
N GLN A 32 -2.05 4.34 -3.96
CA GLN A 32 -2.64 4.43 -2.63
C GLN A 32 -2.79 5.89 -2.19
N ALA A 33 -4.01 6.27 -1.82
CA ALA A 33 -4.28 7.55 -1.19
C ALA A 33 -4.54 7.36 0.31
N MET A 34 -3.89 8.16 1.15
CA MET A 34 -4.10 8.15 2.59
C MET A 34 -4.71 9.47 3.04
N VAL A 35 -5.79 9.42 3.81
CA VAL A 35 -6.47 10.61 4.34
C VAL A 35 -6.06 10.80 5.80
N VAL A 36 -5.44 11.93 6.09
CA VAL A 36 -5.02 12.30 7.44
C VAL A 36 -5.41 13.75 7.67
N ALA A 37 -6.41 13.97 8.53
CA ALA A 37 -6.95 15.31 8.80
C ALA A 37 -5.90 16.27 9.39
N SER A 38 -5.01 15.76 10.25
CA SER A 38 -3.99 16.58 10.90
C SER A 38 -2.85 16.97 9.95
N PRO A 39 -2.61 18.28 9.71
CA PRO A 39 -1.50 18.72 8.86
C PRO A 39 -0.13 18.30 9.41
N VAL A 40 0.02 18.26 10.73
CA VAL A 40 1.27 17.81 11.39
C VAL A 40 1.52 16.33 11.09
N GLN A 41 0.49 15.49 11.22
CA GLN A 41 0.63 14.06 10.92
C GLN A 41 0.88 13.84 9.42
N ARG A 42 0.29 14.63 8.52
CA ARG A 42 0.62 14.58 7.08
C ARG A 42 2.08 14.89 6.81
N GLY A 43 2.62 15.93 7.46
CA GLY A 43 4.04 16.27 7.37
C GLY A 43 4.92 15.11 7.84
N LEU A 44 4.55 14.48 8.96
CA LEU A 44 5.27 13.32 9.50
C LEU A 44 5.26 12.13 8.52
N PHE A 45 4.10 11.79 7.94
CA PHE A 45 4.01 10.73 6.94
C PHE A 45 4.83 11.02 5.69
N THR A 46 4.82 12.27 5.22
CA THR A 46 5.64 12.70 4.09
C THR A 46 7.13 12.54 4.39
N ALA A 47 7.57 12.87 5.60
CA ALA A 47 8.95 12.67 6.02
C ALA A 47 9.31 11.17 6.11
N PHE A 48 8.40 10.33 6.64
CA PHE A 48 8.61 8.88 6.69
C PHE A 48 8.80 8.28 5.29
N THR A 49 7.99 8.72 4.33
CA THR A 49 8.03 8.20 2.97
C THR A 49 9.22 8.72 2.16
N TRP A 50 9.91 9.79 2.59
CA TRP A 50 11.23 10.14 2.04
C TRP A 50 12.32 9.17 2.48
N LEU A 51 12.25 8.67 3.72
CA LEU A 51 13.22 7.71 4.25
C LEU A 51 13.01 6.31 3.67
N SER A 52 11.76 5.92 3.48
CA SER A 52 11.38 4.62 2.94
C SER A 52 10.24 4.80 1.93
N PRO A 53 10.56 5.16 0.67
CA PRO A 53 9.55 5.36 -0.35
C PRO A 53 8.85 4.03 -0.68
N PRO A 54 7.50 4.01 -0.71
CA PRO A 54 6.74 2.88 -1.21
C PRO A 54 7.11 2.56 -2.66
N VAL A 55 6.97 1.29 -3.05
CA VAL A 55 7.21 0.87 -4.44
C VAL A 55 6.03 1.14 -5.37
N TRP A 56 4.95 1.72 -4.85
CA TRP A 56 3.73 2.10 -5.58
C TRP A 56 3.49 3.62 -5.49
N PRO A 57 2.76 4.21 -6.46
CA PRO A 57 2.33 5.60 -6.38
C PRO A 57 1.52 5.84 -5.10
N TYR A 58 1.87 6.89 -4.35
CA TYR A 58 1.12 7.23 -3.14
C TYR A 58 1.01 8.73 -2.95
N ARG A 59 -0.04 9.15 -2.22
CA ARG A 59 -0.19 10.55 -1.77
C ARG A 59 -1.02 10.64 -0.50
N VAL A 60 -0.67 11.61 0.35
CA VAL A 60 -1.40 11.90 1.60
C VAL A 60 -2.26 13.16 1.42
N PHE A 61 -3.53 13.09 1.79
CA PHE A 61 -4.53 14.14 1.63
C PHE A 61 -5.10 14.58 2.97
N GLY A 62 -5.63 15.80 3.02
CA GLY A 62 -6.35 16.31 4.19
C GLY A 62 -7.83 15.90 4.23
N ASP A 63 -8.38 15.53 3.08
CA ASP A 63 -9.78 15.20 2.90
C ASP A 63 -9.95 14.02 1.93
N THR A 64 -11.11 13.37 2.03
CA THR A 64 -11.45 12.18 1.25
C THR A 64 -11.76 12.48 -0.21
N GLU A 65 -12.30 13.68 -0.50
CA GLU A 65 -12.73 14.02 -1.86
C GLU A 65 -11.53 14.14 -2.80
N ALA A 66 -10.50 14.89 -2.39
CA ALA A 66 -9.25 15.03 -3.13
C ALA A 66 -8.54 13.69 -3.30
N ALA A 67 -8.55 12.85 -2.27
CA ALA A 67 -7.97 11.50 -2.32
C ALA A 67 -8.64 10.63 -3.38
N LEU A 68 -9.98 10.60 -3.40
CA LEU A 68 -10.74 9.83 -4.38
C LEU A 68 -10.61 10.39 -5.78
N GLN A 69 -10.55 11.72 -5.94
CA GLN A 69 -10.32 12.34 -7.25
C GLN A 69 -8.97 11.91 -7.83
N TRP A 70 -7.92 11.95 -7.01
CA TRP A 70 -6.58 11.52 -7.42
C TRP A 70 -6.53 10.03 -7.77
N LEU A 71 -7.16 9.16 -6.97
CA LEU A 71 -7.24 7.72 -7.24
C LEU A 71 -7.97 7.42 -8.55
N ARG A 72 -9.08 8.12 -8.84
CA ARG A 72 -9.80 7.95 -10.11
C ARG A 72 -8.94 8.32 -11.31
N ALA A 73 -8.19 9.42 -11.22
CA ALA A 73 -7.27 9.83 -12.28
C ALA A 73 -6.14 8.79 -12.48
N HIS A 74 -5.54 8.31 -11.40
CA HIS A 74 -4.50 7.26 -11.47
C HIS A 74 -5.05 5.94 -12.00
N TRP A 75 -6.27 5.56 -11.59
CA TRP A 75 -6.90 4.35 -12.08
C TRP A 75 -7.21 4.43 -13.58
N ALA A 76 -7.71 5.56 -14.06
CA ALA A 76 -7.97 5.77 -15.49
C ALA A 76 -6.69 5.68 -16.34
N ASP A 77 -5.58 6.19 -15.82
CA ASP A 77 -4.25 6.10 -16.45
C ASP A 77 -3.77 4.64 -16.51
N VAL A 78 -3.77 3.94 -15.38
CA VAL A 78 -3.27 2.55 -15.30
C VAL A 78 -4.15 1.56 -16.06
N THR A 79 -5.46 1.77 -16.09
CA THR A 79 -6.39 0.89 -16.84
C THR A 79 -6.37 1.11 -18.34
N HIS A 80 -5.82 2.24 -18.82
CA HIS A 80 -5.54 2.40 -20.25
C HIS A 80 -4.57 1.31 -20.74
N ASP A 81 -3.52 1.06 -19.96
CA ASP A 81 -2.49 0.07 -20.27
C ASP A 81 -2.93 -1.36 -19.92
N TYR A 82 -3.83 -1.51 -18.95
CA TYR A 82 -4.35 -2.80 -18.46
C TYR A 82 -5.88 -2.78 -18.34
N PRO A 83 -6.63 -2.89 -19.45
CA PRO A 83 -8.08 -2.67 -19.48
C PRO A 83 -8.89 -3.69 -18.68
N THR A 84 -8.35 -4.88 -18.43
CA THR A 84 -8.95 -5.92 -17.58
C THR A 84 -8.30 -6.00 -16.19
N GLY A 85 -7.33 -5.12 -15.93
CA GLY A 85 -6.47 -5.16 -14.76
C GLY A 85 -5.55 -6.39 -14.74
N PRO A 86 -4.52 -6.39 -13.88
CA PRO A 86 -3.73 -7.57 -13.65
C PRO A 86 -4.60 -8.63 -12.94
N ARG A 87 -4.80 -9.78 -13.58
CA ARG A 87 -5.59 -10.89 -13.00
C ARG A 87 -4.73 -11.67 -12.02
N TRP A 88 -5.03 -11.60 -10.72
CA TRP A 88 -4.36 -12.42 -9.72
C TRP A 88 -4.74 -13.90 -9.91
N MET A 89 -3.77 -14.73 -10.27
CA MET A 89 -3.92 -16.19 -10.43
C MET A 89 -3.32 -16.97 -9.25
N GLY A 90 -2.83 -16.28 -8.23
CA GLY A 90 -2.25 -16.91 -7.04
C GLY A 90 -3.31 -17.46 -6.09
N ARG A 91 -2.95 -18.44 -5.27
CA ARG A 91 -3.85 -18.97 -4.23
C ARG A 91 -3.91 -17.98 -3.07
N LEU A 92 -5.13 -17.65 -2.60
CA LEU A 92 -5.30 -16.98 -1.31
C LEU A 92 -4.79 -17.93 -0.22
N ARG A 93 -4.12 -17.40 0.81
CA ARG A 93 -3.50 -18.20 1.88
C ARG A 93 -4.47 -19.20 2.54
N GLY A 94 -5.77 -18.91 2.53
CA GLY A 94 -6.82 -19.80 3.06
C GLY A 94 -7.17 -21.04 2.22
N ASP A 95 -6.76 -21.11 0.95
CA ASP A 95 -7.04 -22.28 0.09
C ASP A 95 -6.03 -23.42 0.33
N GLN A 96 -4.86 -23.13 0.89
CA GLN A 96 -3.85 -24.16 1.18
C GLN A 96 -4.22 -25.00 2.41
N ASP A 97 -4.95 -24.44 3.37
CA ASP A 97 -5.40 -25.18 4.56
C ASP A 97 -6.59 -26.11 4.25
N ARG A 98 -7.40 -25.77 3.23
CA ARG A 98 -8.51 -26.62 2.76
C ARG A 98 -8.07 -27.85 1.97
N THR A 99 -6.88 -27.82 1.37
CA THR A 99 -6.36 -28.93 0.54
C THR A 99 -5.56 -29.97 1.33
N ARG A 100 -5.29 -29.74 2.63
CA ARG A 100 -4.62 -30.70 3.52
C ARG A 100 -5.57 -31.45 4.46
N ALA A 101 -6.87 -31.11 4.44
CA ALA A 101 -7.89 -31.68 5.31
C ALA A 101 -8.85 -32.64 4.56
N GLY A 102 -8.49 -33.08 3.36
CA GLY A 102 -9.25 -34.03 2.54
C GLY A 102 -8.42 -35.22 2.13
#